data_AF-A0A1V3G4J8-F1
#
_entry.id   AF-A0A1V3G4J8-F1
#
_cell.length_a   1.000
_cell.length_b   1.000
_cell.length_c   1.000
_cell.angle_alpha   90.00
_cell.angle_beta   90.00
_cell.angle_gamma   90.00
#
_symmetry.space_group_name_H-M   'P 1'
#
loop_
_entity.id
_entity.type
_entity.pdbx_description
1 polymer ?
#
loop_
_entity_poly.entity_id
_entity_poly.type
_entity_poly.pdbx_seq_one_letter_code
_entity_poly.pdbx_strand_id
1 'polypeptide(L)'
;MDVFMVYLFVATATPLFLWNDSRKLALAQIPFIALLWTYVGLFMAYDSLSLFVHSFFITVFIANVVFAHYAAYVVWGRPYLAKRKMEKEY
;
A
#
# COMPACT_ATOMS: atom_id res chain seq x y z
N MET A 1 2.31 -18.03 5.30
CA MET A 1 1.95 -17.86 3.87
C MET A 1 0.63 -17.13 3.74
N ASP A 2 -0.40 -17.53 4.49
CA ASP A 2 -1.76 -16.95 4.38
C ASP A 2 -1.85 -15.46 4.70
N VAL A 3 -1.20 -15.01 5.77
CA VAL A 3 -1.24 -13.60 6.19
C VAL A 3 -0.65 -12.67 5.12
N PHE A 4 0.40 -13.11 4.41
CA PHE A 4 1.01 -12.32 3.33
C PHE A 4 0.12 -12.23 2.10
N MET A 5 -0.55 -13.32 1.73
CA MET A 5 -1.51 -13.32 0.63
C MET A 5 -2.70 -12.39 0.92
N VAL A 6 -3.28 -12.48 2.12
CA VAL A 6 -4.36 -11.57 2.55
C VAL A 6 -3.91 -10.12 2.47
N TYR A 7 -2.70 -9.83 2.94
CA TYR A 7 -2.15 -8.48 2.86
C TYR A 7 -1.92 -7.99 1.43
N LEU A 8 -1.53 -8.88 0.51
CA LEU A 8 -1.36 -8.55 -0.89
C LEU A 8 -2.68 -8.09 -1.53
N PHE A 9 -3.78 -8.75 -1.18
CA PHE A 9 -5.13 -8.34 -1.60
C PHE A 9 -5.50 -6.97 -1.03
N VAL A 10 -5.22 -6.73 0.25
CA VAL A 10 -5.47 -5.41 0.89
C VAL A 10 -4.60 -4.32 0.25
N ALA A 11 -3.32 -4.60 -0.01
CA ALA A 11 -2.40 -3.67 -0.68
C ALA A 11 -2.87 -3.34 -2.10
N THR A 12 -3.41 -4.32 -2.82
CA THR A 12 -3.98 -4.12 -4.17
C THR A 12 -5.27 -3.28 -4.13
N ALA A 13 -6.07 -3.39 -3.08
CA ALA A 13 -7.27 -2.56 -2.90
C ALA A 13 -6.95 -1.09 -2.55
N THR A 14 -5.78 -0.82 -1.96
CA THR A 14 -5.37 0.52 -1.50
C THR A 14 -5.36 1.60 -2.61
N PRO A 15 -4.70 1.42 -3.76
CA PRO A 15 -4.75 2.40 -4.84
C PRO A 15 -6.14 2.53 -5.46
N LEU A 16 -7.00 1.50 -5.36
CA LEU A 16 -8.39 1.57 -5.82
C LEU A 16 -9.17 2.60 -5.01
N PHE A 17 -8.99 2.62 -3.69
CA PHE A 17 -9.58 3.63 -2.81
C PHE A 17 -8.99 5.03 -3.05
N LEU A 18 -7.67 5.11 -3.26
CA LEU A 18 -6.99 6.39 -3.51
C LEU A 18 -7.27 6.97 -4.90
N TRP A 19 -7.77 6.17 -5.85
CA TRP A 19 -7.99 6.60 -7.23
C TRP A 19 -9.02 7.74 -7.33
N ASN A 20 -10.04 7.71 -6.47
CA ASN A 20 -11.11 8.70 -6.47
C ASN A 20 -10.64 10.07 -5.92
N ASP A 21 -9.76 10.06 -4.90
CA ASP A 21 -9.32 11.28 -4.21
C ASP A 21 -7.96 11.80 -4.70
N SER A 22 -7.03 10.92 -5.07
CA SER A 22 -5.65 11.30 -5.41
C SER A 22 -4.99 10.35 -6.42
N ARG A 23 -5.36 10.50 -7.69
CA ARG A 23 -4.83 9.71 -8.82
C ARG A 23 -3.29 9.64 -8.88
N LYS A 24 -2.59 10.71 -8.47
CA LYS A 24 -1.11 10.74 -8.42
C LYS A 24 -0.53 9.76 -7.37
N LEU A 25 -1.13 9.66 -6.19
CA LEU A 25 -0.68 8.76 -5.14
C LEU A 25 -1.04 7.30 -5.46
N ALA A 26 -2.21 7.09 -6.07
CA ALA A 26 -2.61 5.77 -6.56
C ALA A 26 -1.62 5.23 -7.61
N LEU A 27 -1.21 6.05 -8.58
CA LEU A 27 -0.22 5.67 -9.59
C LEU A 27 1.17 5.39 -8.98
N ALA A 28 1.57 6.15 -7.95
CA ALA A 28 2.84 5.94 -7.26
C ALA A 28 2.91 4.60 -6.49
N GLN A 29 1.77 4.03 -6.09
CA GLN A 29 1.71 2.71 -5.42
C GLN A 29 1.79 1.52 -6.36
N ILE A 30 1.43 1.70 -7.64
CA ILE A 30 1.45 0.62 -8.65
C ILE A 30 2.79 -0.13 -8.73
N PRO A 31 3.96 0.53 -8.80
CA PRO A 31 5.25 -0.19 -8.87
C PRO A 31 5.52 -1.05 -7.63
N PHE A 32 5.11 -0.62 -6.44
CA PHE A 32 5.26 -1.41 -5.22
C PHE A 32 4.37 -2.65 -5.23
N ILE A 33 3.14 -2.50 -5.69
CA ILE A 33 2.18 -3.62 -5.79
C ILE A 33 2.65 -4.61 -6.86
N ALA A 34 3.13 -4.12 -8.01
CA ALA A 34 3.69 -4.97 -9.05
C ALA A 34 4.90 -5.79 -8.55
N LEU A 35 5.80 -5.18 -7.77
CA LEU A 35 6.92 -5.88 -7.13
C LEU A 35 6.43 -6.97 -6.16
N LEU A 36 5.42 -6.67 -5.34
CA LEU A 36 4.84 -7.63 -4.41
C LEU A 36 4.17 -8.82 -5.14
N TRP A 37 3.48 -8.57 -6.26
CA TRP A 37 2.93 -9.66 -7.10
C TRP A 37 4.03 -10.48 -7.78
N THR A 38 5.12 -9.83 -8.20
CA THR A 38 6.28 -10.51 -8.79
C THR A 38 6.93 -11.45 -7.78
N TYR A 39 7.00 -11.06 -6.50
CA TYR A 39 7.43 -11.95 -5.42
C TYR A 39 6.62 -13.23 -5.35
N VAL A 40 5.29 -13.08 -5.37
CA VAL A 40 4.37 -14.21 -5.25
C VAL A 40 4.54 -15.15 -6.43
N GLY A 41 4.70 -14.61 -7.64
CA GLY A 41 5.01 -15.40 -8.84
C GLY A 41 6.31 -16.19 -8.69
N LEU A 42 7.39 -15.54 -8.23
CA LEU A 42 8.66 -16.22 -7.96
C LEU A 42 8.53 -17.27 -6.84
N PHE A 43 7.77 -16.96 -5.79
CA PHE A 43 7.54 -17.88 -4.68
C PHE A 43 6.75 -19.11 -5.11
N MET A 44 5.78 -18.97 -6.01
CA MET A 44 5.03 -20.10 -6.58
C MET A 44 5.85 -20.90 -7.60
N ALA A 45 6.81 -20.27 -8.28
CA ALA A 45 7.63 -20.92 -9.30
C ALA A 45 8.86 -21.65 -8.72
N TYR A 46 9.34 -21.27 -7.54
CA TYR A 46 10.55 -21.80 -6.93
C TYR A 46 10.29 -22.29 -5.50
N ASP A 47 10.63 -23.55 -5.21
CA ASP A 47 10.47 -24.16 -3.88
C ASP A 47 11.35 -23.52 -2.79
N SER A 48 12.44 -22.85 -3.19
CA SER A 48 13.36 -22.20 -2.25
C SER A 48 13.80 -20.83 -2.77
N LEU A 49 13.33 -19.77 -2.11
CA LEU A 49 13.84 -18.43 -2.30
C LEU A 49 14.92 -18.13 -1.26
N SER A 50 16.00 -17.48 -1.71
CA SER A 50 17.08 -17.01 -0.83
C SER A 50 16.55 -16.12 0.30
N LEU A 51 17.18 -16.22 1.47
CA LEU A 51 16.90 -15.38 2.64
C LEU A 51 17.02 -13.87 2.32
N PHE A 52 17.93 -13.53 1.40
CA PHE A 52 18.09 -12.15 0.91
C PHE A 52 16.82 -11.65 0.22
N VAL A 53 16.23 -12.49 -0.64
CA VAL A 53 15.02 -12.17 -1.38
C VAL A 53 13.85 -11.99 -0.42
N HIS A 54 13.68 -12.91 0.54
CA HIS A 54 12.68 -12.77 1.60
C HIS A 54 12.81 -11.45 2.38
N SER A 55 14.03 -11.11 2.82
CA SER A 55 14.29 -9.89 3.59
C SER A 55 14.01 -8.61 2.78
N PHE A 56 14.40 -8.60 1.51
CA PHE A 56 14.08 -7.50 0.59
C PHE A 56 12.57 -7.31 0.46
N PHE A 57 11.82 -8.40 0.28
CA PHE A 57 10.37 -8.32 0.15
C PHE A 57 9.65 -7.88 1.41
N ILE A 58 10.11 -8.30 2.59
CA ILE A 58 9.59 -7.78 3.87
C ILE A 58 9.81 -6.27 3.96
N THR A 59 10.95 -5.76 3.51
CA THR A 59 11.25 -4.33 3.51
C THR A 59 10.31 -3.55 2.58
N VAL A 60 10.14 -4.03 1.34
CA VAL A 60 9.20 -3.46 0.37
C VAL A 60 7.77 -3.51 0.89
N PHE A 61 7.39 -4.58 1.57
CA PHE A 61 6.09 -4.75 2.19
C PHE A 61 5.83 -3.74 3.31
N ILE A 62 6.78 -3.58 4.24
CA ILE A 62 6.67 -2.57 5.32
C ILE A 62 6.55 -1.16 4.72
N ALA A 63 7.35 -0.84 3.70
CA ALA A 63 7.26 0.44 3.00
C ALA A 63 5.87 0.67 2.36
N ASN A 64 5.29 -0.38 1.75
CA ASN A 64 3.94 -0.32 1.19
C ASN A 64 2.87 -0.04 2.26
N VAL A 65 2.94 -0.72 3.41
CA VAL A 65 2.01 -0.53 4.54
C VAL A 65 2.11 0.89 5.11
N VAL A 66 3.34 1.40 5.30
CA VAL A 66 3.56 2.77 5.78
C VAL A 66 2.99 3.78 4.78
N PHE A 67 3.22 3.57 3.49
CA PHE A 67 2.68 4.44 2.45
C PHE A 67 1.15 4.40 2.41
N ALA A 68 0.55 3.22 2.58
CA ALA A 68 -0.91 3.06 2.64
C ALA A 68 -1.52 3.85 3.81
N HIS A 69 -0.92 3.78 5.00
CA HIS A 69 -1.37 4.56 6.16
C HIS A 69 -1.20 6.06 5.95
N TYR A 70 -0.07 6.48 5.35
CA TYR A 70 0.16 7.88 5.01
C TYR A 70 -0.88 8.38 4.00
N ALA A 71 -1.18 7.60 2.97
CA ALA A 71 -2.17 7.94 1.96
C ALA A 71 -3.58 8.01 2.57
N ALA A 72 -3.96 7.06 3.45
CA ALA A 72 -5.21 7.11 4.20
C ALA A 72 -5.30 8.37 5.08
N TYR A 73 -4.20 8.77 5.74
CA TYR A 73 -4.16 10.00 6.52
C TYR A 73 -4.26 11.27 5.66
N VAL A 74 -3.62 11.30 4.49
CA VAL A 74 -3.71 12.44 3.57
C VAL A 74 -5.10 12.56 2.95
N VAL A 75 -5.72 11.44 2.58
CA VAL A 75 -7.03 11.42 1.92
C VAL A 75 -8.18 11.64 2.90
N TRP A 76 -8.18 10.99 4.08
CA TRP A 76 -9.26 11.18 5.05
C TRP A 76 -8.92 12.18 6.15
N GLY A 77 -7.69 12.16 6.68
CA GLY A 77 -7.29 13.02 7.80
C GLY A 77 -7.24 14.51 7.44
N ARG A 78 -6.62 14.88 6.31
CA ARG A 78 -6.49 16.31 5.92
C ARG A 78 -7.83 16.99 5.60
N PRO A 79 -8.73 16.46 4.74
CA PRO A 79 -9.99 17.15 4.47
C PRO A 79 -10.92 17.16 5.67
N TYR A 80 -10.85 16.16 6.56
CA TYR A 80 -11.63 16.16 7.80
C TYR A 80 -11.17 17.24 8.79
N LEU A 81 -9.85 17.44 8.92
CA LEU A 81 -9.27 18.54 9.70
C LEU A 81 -9.53 19.92 9.05
N ALA A 82 -9.51 20.01 7.72
CA ALA A 82 -9.82 21.23 7.00
C ALA A 82 -11.31 21.64 7.16
N LYS A 83 -12.25 20.69 7.07
CA LYS A 83 -13.67 20.92 7.35
C LYS A 83 -13.91 21.38 8.79
N ARG A 84 -13.26 20.75 9.78
CA ARG A 84 -13.36 21.16 11.19
C ARG A 84 -12.79 22.55 11.48
N LYS A 85 -11.84 23.03 10.69
CA LYS A 85 -11.30 24.38 10.85
C LYS A 85 -12.31 25.44 10.39
N MET A 86 -13.02 25.19 9.28
CA MET A 86 -14.04 26.10 8.77
C MET A 86 -15.32 26.12 9.63
N GLU A 87 -15.69 25.01 10.27
CA GLU A 87 -16.84 24.97 11.20
C GLU A 87 -16.60 25.70 12.53
N LYS A 88 -15.34 25.98 12.91
CA LYS A 88 -15.02 26.74 14.12
C LYS A 88 -14.88 28.24 13.89
N GLU A 89 -14.93 28.68 12.63
CA GLU A 89 -14.77 30.08 12.22
C GLU A 89 -16.11 30.77 11.90
N TYR A 90 -17.23 30.04 12.04
CA TYR A 90 -18.61 30.54 12.06
C TYR A 90 -19.19 30.43 13.46
#